data_AF-A0A2V7V6Q5-F1
#
_entry.id   AF-A0A2V7V6Q5-F1
#
_cell.length_a   1.000
_cell.length_b   1.000
_cell.length_c   1.000
_cell.angle_alpha   90.00
_cell.angle_beta   90.00
_cell.angle_gamma   90.00
#
_symmetry.space_group_name_H-M   'P 1'
#
loop_
_entity.id
_entity.type
_entity.pdbx_description
1 polymer ?
#
loop_
_entity_poly.entity_id
_entity_poly.type
_entity_poly.pdbx_seq_one_letter_code
_entity_poly.pdbx_strand_id
1 'polypeptide(L)'
;MTTSTLSRIAPAEVHQTLGRYLLADGLDLVFDFEKSHGAWLHDAKTGREHLDFCTFFASSPIGYNHHKMKDPDFLATLHPVAQLKPTLADIYT
;
A
#
# COMPACT_ATOMS: atom_id res chain seq x y z
N MET A 1 -11.08 -1.39 -14.30
CA MET A 1 -11.50 -0.06 -13.80
C MET A 1 -11.43 -0.09 -12.30
N THR A 2 -10.38 0.45 -11.70
CA THR A 2 -10.27 0.58 -10.25
C THR A 2 -11.19 1.73 -9.83
N THR A 3 -12.27 1.38 -9.15
CA THR A 3 -13.16 2.37 -8.53
C THR A 3 -12.33 3.13 -7.51
N SER A 4 -12.04 4.41 -7.77
CA SER A 4 -11.44 5.32 -6.79
C SER A 4 -12.32 5.33 -5.56
N THR A 5 -11.96 4.55 -4.54
CA THR A 5 -12.53 4.67 -3.20
C THR A 5 -12.13 6.06 -2.70
N LEU A 6 -13.03 7.03 -2.88
CA LEU A 6 -12.92 8.33 -2.24
C LEU A 6 -12.75 8.08 -0.75
N SER A 7 -11.53 8.25 -0.25
CA SER A 7 -11.27 8.28 1.19
C SER A 7 -12.23 9.31 1.79
N ARG A 8 -13.04 8.89 2.77
CA ARG A 8 -13.93 9.81 3.50
C ARG A 8 -13.16 10.83 4.35
N ILE A 9 -11.83 10.75 4.39
CA ILE A 9 -10.94 11.57 5.21
C ILE A 9 -9.95 12.25 4.26
N ALA A 10 -9.81 13.56 4.34
CA ALA A 10 -8.80 14.28 3.57
C ALA A 10 -7.38 13.89 4.07
N PRO A 11 -6.36 13.84 3.20
CA PRO A 11 -4.99 13.50 3.63
C PRO A 11 -4.50 14.33 4.82
N ALA A 12 -4.81 15.63 4.85
CA ALA A 12 -4.45 16.52 5.95
C ALA A 12 -5.06 16.14 7.32
N GLU A 13 -6.15 15.36 7.34
CA GLU A 13 -6.89 14.97 8.54
C GLU A 13 -6.52 13.56 9.05
N VAL A 14 -5.66 12.83 8.33
CA VAL A 14 -5.32 11.42 8.64
C VAL A 14 -4.69 11.29 10.02
N HIS A 15 -3.59 12.00 10.31
CA HIS A 15 -2.91 11.92 11.60
C HIS A 15 -3.81 12.35 12.76
N GLN A 16 -4.59 13.42 12.59
CA GLN A 16 -5.56 13.87 13.60
C GLN A 16 -6.61 12.79 13.90
N THR A 17 -7.12 12.14 12.85
CA THR A 17 -8.16 11.12 12.98
C THR A 17 -7.63 9.87 13.68
N LEU A 18 -6.45 9.40 13.30
CA LEU A 18 -5.78 8.25 13.91
C LEU A 18 -5.40 8.54 15.37
N GLY A 19 -4.92 9.76 15.65
CA GLY A 19 -4.52 10.22 16.99
C GLY A 19 -5.61 10.12 18.07
N ARG A 20 -6.89 9.96 17.69
CA ARG A 20 -7.98 9.69 18.63
C ARG A 20 -7.97 8.28 19.23
N TYR A 21 -7.27 7.34 18.59
CA TYR A 21 -7.32 5.91 18.92
C TYR A 21 -5.94 5.26 19.05
N LEU A 22 -4.90 5.86 18.47
CA LEU A 22 -3.51 5.38 18.53
C LEU A 22 -2.53 6.53 18.69
N LEU A 23 -1.36 6.22 19.26
CA LEU A 23 -0.23 7.15 19.26
C LEU A 23 0.29 7.28 17.82
N ALA A 24 -0.09 8.37 17.14
CA ALA A 24 0.20 8.61 15.73
C ALA A 24 1.51 9.40 15.55
N ASP A 25 2.62 8.87 16.08
CA ASP A 25 3.95 9.50 16.13
C ASP A 25 4.93 8.95 15.08
N GLY A 26 4.42 8.25 14.07
CA GLY A 26 5.20 7.80 12.92
C GLY A 26 5.67 8.95 12.01
N LEU A 27 6.00 8.62 10.76
CA LEU A 27 6.41 9.62 9.78
C LEU A 27 5.28 10.64 9.51
N ASP A 28 5.63 11.92 9.38
CA ASP A 28 4.70 12.98 8.99
C ASP A 28 4.42 12.95 7.48
N LEU A 29 3.89 11.83 6.99
CA LEU A 29 3.52 11.59 5.60
C LEU A 29 2.20 10.83 5.52
N VAL A 30 1.48 11.00 4.40
CA VAL A 30 0.29 10.20 4.08
C VAL A 30 0.55 9.48 2.77
N PHE A 31 0.79 8.17 2.86
CA PHE A 31 1.15 7.33 1.71
C PHE A 31 0.02 7.27 0.67
N ASP A 32 0.32 7.67 -0.56
CA ASP A 32 -0.55 7.48 -1.73
C ASP A 32 -0.05 6.30 -2.57
N PHE A 33 -0.67 5.13 -2.38
CA PHE A 33 -0.30 3.95 -3.14
C PHE A 33 -0.54 4.12 -4.65
N GLU A 34 -1.63 4.76 -5.06
CA GLU A 34 -2.01 4.86 -6.47
C GLU A 34 -1.02 5.74 -7.26
N LYS A 35 -0.52 6.81 -6.62
CA LYS A 35 0.46 7.72 -7.25
C LYS A 35 1.92 7.32 -7.04
N SER A 36 2.23 6.49 -6.06
CA SER A 36 3.62 6.02 -5.84
C SER A 36 4.07 5.08 -6.97
N HIS A 37 5.34 5.14 -7.36
CA HIS A 37 5.87 4.33 -8.48
C HIS A 37 7.37 4.05 -8.33
N GLY A 38 7.82 2.87 -8.73
CA GLY A 38 9.24 2.51 -8.64
C GLY A 38 9.78 2.66 -7.22
N ALA A 39 10.82 3.48 -7.04
CA ALA A 39 11.38 3.82 -5.72
C ALA A 39 10.84 5.15 -5.15
N TRP A 40 9.81 5.74 -5.76
CA TRP A 40 9.24 7.03 -5.38
C TRP A 40 7.92 6.86 -4.62
N LEU A 41 7.91 7.35 -3.38
CA LEU A 41 6.72 7.43 -2.53
C LEU A 41 6.07 8.81 -2.72
N HIS A 42 4.77 8.83 -3.04
CA HIS A 42 3.99 10.06 -3.09
C HIS A 42 3.32 10.32 -1.74
N ASP A 43 3.56 11.50 -1.17
CA ASP A 43 2.86 12.00 0.01
C ASP A 43 1.59 12.76 -0.40
N ALA A 44 0.42 12.18 -0.14
CA ALA A 44 -0.87 12.81 -0.42
C ALA A 44 -1.12 14.08 0.41
N LYS A 45 -0.42 14.26 1.55
CA LYS A 45 -0.58 15.44 2.41
C LYS A 45 0.02 16.69 1.77
N THR A 46 1.25 16.58 1.25
CA THR A 46 1.99 17.71 0.67
C THR A 46 2.03 17.70 -0.86
N GLY A 47 1.68 16.58 -1.49
CA GLY A 47 1.81 16.34 -2.93
C GLY A 47 3.25 16.11 -3.40
N ARG A 48 4.21 15.95 -2.48
CA ARG A 48 5.63 15.75 -2.80
C ARG A 48 5.95 14.28 -3.05
N GLU A 49 6.99 14.06 -3.85
CA GLU A 49 7.59 12.73 -4.02
C GLU A 49 8.85 12.61 -3.18
N HIS A 50 9.03 11.43 -2.59
CA HIS A 50 10.16 11.05 -1.77
C HIS A 50 10.86 9.85 -2.39
N LEU A 51 12.18 9.93 -2.59
CA LEU A 51 12.98 8.76 -2.95
C LEU A 51 13.11 7.86 -1.71
N ASP A 52 12.60 6.64 -1.81
CA ASP A 52 12.47 5.73 -0.68
C ASP A 52 13.67 4.77 -0.58
N PHE A 53 14.47 4.96 0.47
CA PHE A 53 15.55 4.05 0.88
C PHE A 53 15.16 3.14 2.05
N CYS A 54 13.93 3.24 2.56
CA CYS A 54 13.42 2.45 3.68
C CYS A 54 12.64 1.23 3.20
N THR A 55 11.85 1.36 2.12
CA THR A 55 11.07 0.28 1.49
C THR A 55 10.21 -0.49 2.50
N PHE A 56 9.58 0.24 3.41
CA PHE A 56 8.83 -0.29 4.56
C PHE A 56 9.63 -1.31 5.37
N PHE A 57 10.77 -0.90 5.93
CA PHE A 57 11.68 -1.79 6.66
C PHE A 57 12.15 -2.98 5.79
N ALA A 58 12.51 -2.69 4.53
CA ALA A 58 12.95 -3.69 3.54
C ALA A 58 11.92 -4.78 3.19
N SER A 59 10.64 -4.58 3.52
CA SER A 59 9.57 -5.53 3.20
C SER A 59 8.98 -5.38 1.79
N SER A 60 9.30 -4.28 1.09
CA SER A 60 8.87 -4.04 -0.30
C SER A 60 10.05 -4.19 -1.27
N PRO A 61 10.32 -5.40 -1.81
CA PRO A 61 11.55 -5.68 -2.56
C PRO A 61 11.55 -5.15 -3.99
N ILE A 62 10.38 -4.83 -4.57
CA ILE A 62 10.23 -4.46 -5.98
C ILE A 62 9.63 -3.05 -6.18
N GLY A 63 9.59 -2.27 -5.10
CA GLY A 63 9.06 -0.91 -5.11
C GLY A 63 7.54 -0.83 -5.32
N TYR A 64 7.08 0.35 -5.69
CA TYR A 64 5.67 0.70 -5.82
C TYR A 64 5.15 0.48 -7.24
N ASN A 65 3.93 -0.06 -7.36
CA ASN A 65 3.20 -0.20 -8.63
C ASN A 65 4.01 -0.83 -9.79
N HIS A 66 4.87 -1.81 -9.48
CA HIS A 66 5.64 -2.52 -10.50
C HIS A 66 4.71 -3.08 -11.60
N HIS A 67 4.99 -2.78 -12.87
CA HIS A 67 4.09 -3.08 -14.00
C HIS A 67 3.66 -4.55 -14.08
N LYS A 68 4.57 -5.50 -13.81
CA LYS A 68 4.24 -6.95 -13.78
C LYS A 68 3.26 -7.35 -12.68
N MET A 69 3.07 -6.54 -11.64
CA MET A 69 2.06 -6.79 -10.60
C MET A 69 0.63 -6.54 -11.10
N LYS A 70 0.48 -5.87 -12.26
CA LYS A 70 -0.80 -5.58 -12.91
C LYS A 70 -1.01 -6.46 -14.15
N ASP A 71 -0.10 -7.39 -14.43
CA ASP A 71 -0.20 -8.34 -15.53
C ASP A 71 -1.44 -9.24 -15.32
N PRO A 72 -2.30 -9.44 -16.34
CA PRO A 72 -3.49 -10.27 -16.20
C PRO A 72 -3.21 -11.70 -15.72
N ASP A 73 -2.13 -12.34 -16.20
CA ASP A 73 -1.78 -13.71 -15.82
C ASP A 73 -1.28 -13.76 -14.37
N PHE A 74 -0.52 -12.74 -13.97
CA PHE A 74 -0.10 -12.57 -12.58
C PHE A 74 -1.31 -12.35 -11.65
N LEU A 75 -2.24 -11.47 -12.03
CA LEU A 75 -3.46 -11.21 -11.26
C LEU A 75 -4.36 -12.45 -11.18
N ALA A 76 -4.48 -13.22 -12.26
CA ALA A 76 -5.24 -14.48 -12.27
C ALA A 76 -4.67 -15.49 -11.27
N THR A 77 -3.35 -15.54 -11.13
CA THR A 77 -2.66 -16.40 -10.15
C THR A 77 -2.78 -15.87 -8.72
N LEU A 78 -2.60 -14.56 -8.53
CA LEU A 78 -2.65 -13.92 -7.22
C LEU A 78 -4.05 -13.97 -6.62
N HIS A 79 -5.10 -13.84 -7.43
CA HIS A 79 -6.48 -13.74 -6.96
C HIS A 79 -6.92 -14.91 -6.04
N PRO A 80 -6.77 -16.20 -6.41
CA PRO A 80 -7.15 -17.31 -5.53
C PRO A 80 -6.27 -17.39 -4.26
N VAL A 81 -4.95 -17.20 -4.40
CA VAL A 81 -4.00 -17.20 -3.27
C VAL A 81 -4.30 -16.06 -2.28
N ALA A 82 -4.78 -14.92 -2.80
CA ALA A 82 -5.13 -13.79 -1.97
C ALA A 82 -6.37 -14.07 -1.09
N GLN A 83 -7.32 -14.87 -1.58
CA GLN A 83 -8.58 -15.18 -0.89
C GLN A 83 -8.43 -16.20 0.25
N LEU A 84 -7.52 -17.18 0.11
CA LEU A 84 -7.36 -18.26 1.07
C LEU A 84 -5.90 -18.39 1.48
N LYS A 85 -5.58 -18.01 2.72
CA LYS A 85 -4.23 -18.10 3.32
C LYS A 85 -4.27 -18.89 4.64
N PRO A 86 -4.49 -20.22 4.59
CA PRO A 86 -4.61 -21.02 5.79
C PRO A 86 -3.22 -21.23 6.40
N THR A 87 -3.18 -21.30 7.72
CA THR A 87 -1.95 -21.63 8.46
C THR A 87 -1.75 -23.14 8.63
N LEU A 88 -2.78 -23.95 8.34
CA LEU A 88 -2.76 -25.41 8.51
C LEU A 88 -2.26 -26.09 7.23
N ALA A 89 -1.02 -26.59 7.28
CA ALA A 89 -0.33 -27.20 6.15
C ALA A 89 -0.80 -28.64 5.81
N ASP A 90 -1.60 -29.27 6.68
CA ASP A 90 -2.00 -30.69 6.54
C ASP A 90 -3.24 -30.92 5.65
N ILE A 91 -3.80 -29.87 5.06
CA ILE A 91 -4.95 -29.96 4.15
C ILE A 91 -4.46 -29.94 2.70
N TYR A 92 -4.69 -31.03 1.97
CA TYR A 92 -4.26 -31.21 0.58
C TYR A 92 -5.45 -31.18 -0.38
N THR A 93 -5.24 -30.66 -1.60
CA THR A 93 -6.21 -30.62 -2.72
C THR A 93 -5.63 -31.21 -3.98
#